data_AF-A0A6N2APC7-F1
#
_entry.id   AF-A0A6N2APC7-F1
#
_cell.length_a   1.000
_cell.length_b   1.000
_cell.length_c   1.000
_cell.angle_alpha   90.00
_cell.angle_beta   90.00
_cell.angle_gamma   90.00
#
_symmetry.space_group_name_H-M   'P 1'
#
loop_
_entity.id
_entity.type
_entity.pdbx_description
1 polymer ?
#
loop_
_entity_poly.entity_id
_entity_poly.type
_entity_poly.pdbx_seq_one_letter_code
_entity_poly.pdbx_strand_id
1 'polypeptide(L)'
;MSKQMGIRFHPTDTELINYLKRFFKGELSLNQQCPIQFADIYGDQPPWEIFGANFEEKFRYFITPLKKRRIKDTRFSRTCAKGTWKGQTGEELIRRNSLGPVLGFKRKFRFETSD
;
A
#
# COMPACT_ATOMS: atom_id res chain seq x y z
N MET A 1 9.51 -23.51 -2.54
CA MET A 1 9.51 -23.51 -4.03
C MET A 1 10.41 -22.38 -4.46
N SER A 2 11.44 -22.64 -5.29
CA SER A 2 12.32 -21.59 -5.81
C SER A 2 11.54 -20.67 -6.75
N LYS A 3 11.76 -19.36 -6.64
CA LYS A 3 11.16 -18.36 -7.52
C LYS A 3 11.75 -18.54 -8.93
N GLN A 4 10.92 -18.82 -9.94
CA GLN A 4 11.37 -18.96 -11.32
C GLN A 4 12.01 -17.64 -11.80
N MET A 5 13.20 -17.71 -12.40
CA MET A 5 13.88 -16.52 -12.94
C MET A 5 12.98 -15.79 -13.94
N GLY A 6 12.86 -14.47 -13.77
CA GLY A 6 12.05 -13.60 -14.63
C GLY A 6 10.59 -13.42 -14.20
N ILE A 7 10.04 -14.28 -13.33
CA ILE A 7 8.67 -14.12 -12.83
C ILE A 7 8.68 -13.22 -11.59
N ARG A 8 7.87 -12.14 -11.62
CA ARG A 8 7.77 -11.15 -10.54
C ARG A 8 6.32 -10.83 -10.22
N PHE A 9 6.07 -10.46 -8.98
CA PHE A 9 4.79 -9.90 -8.59
C PHE A 9 4.66 -8.48 -9.15
N HIS A 10 3.82 -8.31 -10.17
CA HIS A 10 3.59 -7.03 -10.85
C HIS A 10 2.10 -6.83 -11.15
N PRO A 11 1.25 -6.71 -10.11
CA PRO A 11 -0.20 -6.63 -10.27
C PRO A 11 -0.62 -5.32 -10.92
N THR A 12 -1.70 -5.39 -11.70
CA THR A 12 -2.49 -4.24 -12.12
C THR A 12 -3.24 -3.61 -10.96
N ASP A 13 -3.71 -2.37 -11.13
CA ASP A 13 -4.49 -1.67 -10.09
C ASP A 13 -5.78 -2.43 -9.72
N THR A 14 -6.43 -3.08 -10.70
CA THR A 14 -7.63 -3.90 -10.44
C THR A 14 -7.30 -5.16 -9.63
N GLU A 15 -6.16 -5.81 -9.91
CA GLU A 15 -5.70 -6.97 -9.13
C GLU A 15 -5.36 -6.56 -7.69
N LEU A 16 -4.71 -5.41 -7.47
CA LEU A 16 -4.45 -4.86 -6.13
C LEU A 16 -5.75 -4.64 -5.34
N ILE A 17 -6.79 -4.09 -5.97
CA ILE A 17 -8.10 -3.95 -5.33
C ILE A 17 -8.70 -5.31 -4.97
N ASN A 18 -8.54 -6.33 -5.81
CA ASN A 18 -9.01 -7.68 -5.51
C ASN A 18 -8.24 -8.31 -4.33
N TYR A 19 -6.92 -8.12 -4.24
CA TYR A 19 -6.15 -8.53 -3.06
C TYR A 19 -6.68 -7.87 -1.78
N LEU A 20 -6.94 -6.56 -1.82
CA LEU A 20 -7.51 -5.84 -0.67
C LEU A 20 -8.90 -6.37 -0.28
N LYS A 21 -9.77 -6.66 -1.26
CA LYS A 21 -11.09 -7.26 -1.00
C LYS A 21 -10.97 -8.64 -0.34
N ARG A 22 -10.07 -9.50 -0.85
CA ARG A 22 -9.82 -10.82 -0.28
C ARG A 22 -9.28 -10.73 1.15
N PHE A 23 -8.43 -9.76 1.44
CA PHE A 23 -7.97 -9.49 2.80
C PHE A 23 -9.14 -9.21 3.75
N PHE A 24 -10.05 -8.32 3.40
CA PHE A 24 -11.22 -8.01 4.24
C PHE A 24 -12.21 -9.17 4.40
N LYS A 25 -12.24 -10.11 3.46
CA LYS A 25 -13.05 -11.32 3.54
C LYS A 25 -12.38 -12.47 4.31
N GLY A 26 -11.13 -12.31 4.73
CA GLY A 26 -10.34 -13.40 5.32
C GLY A 26 -9.87 -14.46 4.31
N GLU A 27 -9.94 -14.16 3.01
CA GLU A 27 -9.57 -15.07 1.91
C GLU A 27 -8.11 -14.92 1.46
N LEU A 28 -7.35 -14.01 2.08
CA LEU A 28 -5.94 -13.75 1.80
C LEU A 28 -5.08 -14.01 3.04
N SER A 29 -4.26 -15.05 2.98
CA SER A 29 -3.26 -15.36 4.01
C SER A 29 -1.97 -14.59 3.77
N LEU A 30 -1.64 -13.64 4.65
CA LEU A 30 -0.40 -12.84 4.60
C LEU A 30 0.78 -13.57 5.24
N ASN A 31 1.04 -14.80 4.78
CA ASN A 31 2.21 -15.59 5.22
C ASN A 31 3.46 -15.22 4.41
N GLN A 32 4.60 -15.85 4.69
CA GLN A 32 5.90 -15.56 4.05
C GLN A 32 5.91 -15.76 2.53
N GLN A 33 4.96 -16.51 1.96
CA GLN A 33 4.84 -16.72 0.51
C GLN A 33 3.98 -15.64 -0.17
N CYS A 34 3.25 -14.83 0.61
CA CYS A 34 2.46 -13.75 0.07
C CYS A 34 3.36 -12.55 -0.26
N PRO A 35 3.30 -12.00 -1.49
CA PRO A 35 4.09 -10.82 -1.86
C PRO A 35 3.56 -9.52 -1.24
N ILE A 36 2.42 -9.58 -0.54
CA ILE A 36 1.81 -8.46 0.20
C ILE A 36 2.00 -8.71 1.69
N GLN A 37 2.45 -7.70 2.42
CA GLN A 37 2.64 -7.76 3.87
C GLN A 37 1.65 -6.84 4.58
N PHE A 38 1.39 -7.10 5.87
CA PHE A 38 0.69 -6.14 6.73
C PHE A 38 1.72 -5.31 7.49
N ALA A 39 1.62 -3.99 7.41
CA ALA A 39 2.49 -3.08 8.17
C ALA A 39 1.82 -1.73 8.38
N ASP A 40 2.13 -1.06 9.49
CA ASP A 40 1.66 0.30 9.76
C ASP A 40 2.64 1.34 9.17
N ILE A 41 2.42 1.71 7.91
CA ILE A 41 3.29 2.66 7.19
C ILE A 41 3.07 4.13 7.62
N TYR A 42 2.14 4.37 8.53
CA TYR A 42 1.87 5.67 9.16
C TYR A 42 2.18 5.66 10.66
N GLY A 43 2.90 4.64 11.13
CA GLY A 43 3.32 4.48 12.51
C GLY A 43 4.63 5.19 12.83
N ASP A 44 5.27 4.73 13.90
CA ASP A 44 6.47 5.37 14.45
C ASP A 44 7.77 4.92 13.77
N GLN A 45 7.72 3.87 12.95
CA GLN A 45 8.87 3.40 12.19
C GLN A 45 8.98 4.14 10.85
N PRO A 46 10.18 4.60 10.46
CA PRO A 46 10.37 5.26 9.19
C PRO A 46 10.25 4.29 8.01
N PRO A 47 9.97 4.78 6.78
CA PRO A 47 9.70 3.91 5.64
C PRO A 47 10.86 2.95 5.30
N TRP A 48 12.11 3.36 5.47
CA TRP A 48 13.27 2.48 5.16
C TRP A 48 13.41 1.30 6.12
N GLU A 49 12.92 1.40 7.36
CA GLU A 49 12.89 0.27 8.30
C GLU A 49 11.77 -0.71 7.93
N ILE A 50 10.58 -0.20 7.59
CA ILE A 50 9.44 -1.02 7.19
C ILE A 50 9.68 -1.70 5.84
N PHE A 51 10.25 -0.95 4.90
CA PHE A 51 10.51 -1.44 3.55
C PHE A 51 11.75 -2.32 3.50
N GLY A 52 12.54 -2.45 4.56
CA GLY A 52 13.69 -3.34 4.64
C GLY A 52 14.80 -3.09 3.61
N ALA A 53 15.92 -3.82 3.76
CA ALA A 53 17.11 -3.69 2.92
C ALA A 53 17.20 -4.72 1.79
N ASN A 54 16.18 -5.56 1.57
CA ASN A 54 16.26 -6.56 0.48
C ASN A 54 16.16 -5.85 -0.88
N PHE A 55 17.29 -5.81 -1.58
CA PHE A 55 17.51 -5.14 -2.87
C PHE A 55 17.00 -5.92 -4.08
N GLU A 56 16.58 -7.18 -3.91
CA GLU A 56 16.16 -8.03 -5.04
C GLU A 56 14.82 -7.59 -5.65
N GLU A 57 13.93 -7.00 -4.84
CA GLU A 57 12.62 -6.53 -5.28
C GLU A 57 12.54 -5.00 -5.27
N LYS A 58 12.32 -4.41 -6.45
CA LYS A 58 12.21 -2.96 -6.63
C LYS A 58 10.95 -2.35 -5.99
N PHE A 59 9.88 -3.14 -5.86
CA PHE A 59 8.59 -2.69 -5.35
C PHE A 59 8.13 -3.60 -4.22
N ARG A 60 7.50 -3.00 -3.22
CA ARG A 60 6.89 -3.69 -2.10
C ARG A 60 5.46 -3.27 -1.92
N TYR A 61 4.63 -4.19 -1.47
CA TYR A 61 3.19 -4.01 -1.34
C TYR A 61 2.77 -4.26 0.10
N PHE A 62 2.10 -3.27 0.69
CA PHE A 62 1.66 -3.32 2.08
C PHE A 62 0.16 -3.06 2.17
N ILE A 63 -0.51 -3.82 3.02
CA ILE A 63 -1.80 -3.45 3.59
C ILE A 63 -1.51 -2.70 4.88
N THR A 64 -2.07 -1.50 5.01
CA THR A 64 -1.86 -0.63 6.16
C THR A 64 -3.20 -0.20 6.77
N PRO A 65 -3.32 -0.15 8.09
CA PRO A 65 -4.45 0.52 8.72
C PRO A 65 -4.45 2.00 8.36
N LEU A 66 -5.63 2.55 8.09
CA LEU A 66 -5.81 4.00 7.93
C LEU A 66 -6.23 4.59 9.28
N LYS A 67 -5.43 5.51 9.80
CA LYS A 67 -5.62 6.14 11.12
C LYS A 67 -6.00 7.60 10.96
N LYS A 68 -6.95 8.08 11.74
CA LYS A 68 -7.24 9.53 11.88
C LYS A 68 -6.46 10.06 13.08
N ARG A 69 -6.02 11.33 13.04
CA ARG A 69 -5.37 11.93 14.22
C ARG A 69 -6.37 12.17 15.34
N ARG A 70 -7.60 12.53 14.99
CA ARG A 70 -8.74 12.69 15.90
C ARG A 70 -9.97 12.03 15.29
N ILE A 71 -10.91 11.57 16.12
CA ILE A 71 -12.16 10.91 15.67
C ILE A 71 -12.92 11.79 14.66
N LYS A 72 -12.97 13.10 14.93
CA LYS A 72 -13.67 14.10 14.10
C LYS A 72 -12.98 14.43 12.76
N ASP A 73 -11.75 13.97 12.55
CA ASP A 73 -11.04 14.32 11.32
C ASP A 73 -11.66 13.59 10.13
N THR A 74 -11.81 14.28 9.01
CA THR A 74 -12.23 13.67 7.74
C THR A 74 -11.08 13.03 7.00
N ARG A 75 -9.84 13.46 7.29
CA ARG A 75 -8.61 13.02 6.63
C ARG A 75 -7.82 12.05 7.50
N PHE A 76 -7.27 11.02 6.87
CA PHE A 76 -6.33 10.11 7.52
C PHE A 76 -4.97 10.80 7.73
N SER A 77 -4.32 10.47 8.85
CA SER A 77 -2.94 10.85 9.11
C SER A 77 -2.04 10.28 8.01
N ARG A 78 -1.07 11.09 7.61
CA ARG A 78 -0.01 10.72 6.67
C ARG A 78 1.37 10.94 7.28
N THR A 79 1.43 11.21 8.58
CA THR A 79 2.68 11.30 9.34
C THR A 79 3.20 9.90 9.61
N CYS A 80 4.52 9.75 9.60
CA CYS A 80 5.22 8.50 9.84
C CYS A 80 6.60 8.84 10.43
N ALA A 81 6.93 8.30 11.60
CA ALA A 81 8.14 8.64 12.35
C ALA A 81 8.38 10.16 12.41
N LYS A 82 9.60 10.61 12.04
CA LYS A 82 9.98 12.01 11.89
C LYS A 82 9.71 12.57 10.49
N GLY A 83 8.60 12.19 9.85
CA GLY A 83 8.30 12.62 8.49
C GLY A 83 6.83 12.54 8.12
N THR A 84 6.53 12.87 6.87
CA THR A 84 5.16 12.88 6.34
C THR A 84 5.11 12.47 4.87
N TRP A 85 4.10 11.68 4.52
CA TRP A 85 3.73 11.37 3.15
C TRP A 85 2.91 12.52 2.54
N LYS A 86 3.51 13.29 1.63
CA LYS A 86 2.85 14.37 0.87
C LYS A 86 2.21 13.85 -0.39
N GLY A 87 0.93 14.18 -0.60
CA GLY A 87 0.22 13.82 -1.83
C GLY A 87 0.84 14.51 -3.05
N GLN A 88 1.06 13.75 -4.12
CA GLN A 88 1.61 14.21 -5.40
C GLN A 88 0.53 14.30 -6.48
N THR A 89 -0.54 13.52 -6.33
CA THR A 89 -1.65 13.47 -7.29
C THR A 89 -2.99 13.52 -6.55
N GLY A 90 -4.04 13.91 -7.27
CA GLY A 90 -5.43 13.69 -6.87
C GLY A 90 -5.81 12.20 -6.88
N GLU A 91 -7.10 11.93 -6.69
CA GLU A 91 -7.65 10.57 -6.84
C GLU A 91 -7.70 10.16 -8.31
N GLU A 92 -7.02 9.07 -8.63
CA GLU A 92 -7.15 8.37 -9.90
C GLU A 92 -8.13 7.20 -9.72
N LEU A 93 -9.21 7.17 -10.51
CA LEU A 93 -10.26 6.15 -10.37
C LEU A 93 -9.83 4.82 -10.98
N ILE A 94 -9.98 3.73 -10.21
CA ILE A 94 -9.71 2.37 -10.68
C ILE A 94 -11.02 1.75 -11.13
N ARG A 95 -11.08 1.34 -12.40
CA ARG A 95 -12.22 0.61 -13.01
C ARG A 95 -11.69 -0.61 -13.78
N ARG A 96 -12.52 -1.66 -13.90
CA ARG A 96 -12.18 -2.84 -14.74
C ARG A 96 -12.30 -2.50 -16.24
N ASN A 97 -13.29 -1.70 -16.58
CA ASN A 97 -13.57 -1.16 -17.91
C ASN A 97 -13.97 0.32 -17.76
N SER A 98 -13.73 1.15 -18.78
CA SER A 98 -13.96 2.60 -18.71
C SER A 98 -15.39 2.98 -18.33
N LEU A 99 -16.37 2.15 -18.70
CA LEU A 99 -17.80 2.37 -18.44
C LEU A 99 -18.34 1.65 -17.20
N GLY A 100 -17.57 0.79 -16.54
CA GLY A 100 -18.06 0.05 -15.37
C GLY A 100 -17.89 0.80 -14.05
N PRO A 101 -18.34 0.21 -12.93
CA PRO A 101 -18.31 0.87 -11.63
C PRO A 101 -16.89 1.16 -11.14
N VAL A 102 -16.76 2.21 -10.33
CA VAL A 102 -15.51 2.51 -9.61
C VAL A 102 -15.26 1.42 -8.58
N LEU A 103 -14.08 0.81 -8.63
CA LEU A 103 -13.67 -0.25 -7.70
C LEU A 103 -12.83 0.31 -6.54
N GLY A 104 -12.17 1.45 -6.76
CA GLY A 104 -11.31 2.11 -5.78
C GLY A 104 -10.64 3.34 -6.38
N PHE A 105 -9.68 3.89 -5.63
CA PHE A 105 -8.89 5.04 -6.06
C PHE A 105 -7.41 4.83 -5.77
N LYS A 106 -6.57 5.44 -6.58
CA LYS A 106 -5.11 5.46 -6.46
C LYS A 106 -4.63 6.89 -6.24
N ARG A 107 -3.60 7.02 -5.42
CA ARG A 107 -2.92 8.30 -5.13
C ARG A 107 -1.43 8.06 -5.02
N LYS A 108 -0.63 9.00 -5.51
CA LYS A 108 0.83 8.99 -5.34
C LYS A 108 1.21 9.88 -4.16
N PHE A 109 2.13 9.40 -3.33
CA PHE A 109 2.69 10.17 -2.22
C PHE A 109 4.22 10.13 -2.28
N ARG A 110 4.85 11.18 -1.78
CA ARG A 110 6.30 11.26 -1.53
C ARG A 110 6.52 11.39 -0.04
N PHE A 111 7.45 10.61 0.53
CA PHE A 111 7.85 10.78 1.91
C PHE A 111 8.86 11.93 2.02
N GLU A 112 8.67 12.79 3.01
CA GLU A 112 9.57 13.88 3.37
C GLU A 112 9.91 13.76 4.85
N THR A 113 11.20 13.74 5.17
CA THR A 113 11.68 13.89 6.54
C THR A 113 11.38 15.31 7.02
N SER A 114 10.96 15.43 8.27
CA SER A 114 10.91 16.71 8.97
C SER A 114 12.34 16.98 9.45
N ASP A 115 12.86 18.15 9.10
CA ASP A 115 14.14 18.66 9.61
C ASP A 115 14.10 18.82 11.14
#